data_AF-A0A2V7VFW3-F1
#
_entry.id   AF-A0A2V7VFW3-F1
#
_cell.length_a   1.000
_cell.length_b   1.000
_cell.length_c   1.000
_cell.angle_alpha   90.00
_cell.angle_beta   90.00
_cell.angle_gamma   90.00
#
_symmetry.space_group_name_H-M   'P 1'
#
loop_
_entity.id
_entity.type
_entity.pdbx_description
1 polymer ?
#
loop_
_entity_poly.entity_id
_entity_poly.type
_entity_poly.pdbx_seq_one_letter_code
_entity_poly.pdbx_strand_id
1 'polypeptide(L)'
;MRMHPTALAVLLAVPSGAASPPAATTVELVWFDPRDTLSDRFGDLREEVDSIFRGIGVEVKWTRGGPGTVYGLGGRPEVAVILLAEDRSKGPESIMGLVLKSPKPTRVAWVFVSNVRAALGHDSLRTRPSLVEAPDLARAVARVAAHEVVHAIAPDEPHARDGLMSQALSRHFLLGARAPIDPRCASVFLGRLAELSPTRDASLALRTVPFRGP
;
A
#
# COMPACT_ATOMS: atom_id res chain seq x y z
N MET A 1 -59.88 41.48 -14.42
CA MET A 1 -58.52 42.01 -14.60
C MET A 1 -57.55 41.09 -13.84
N ARG A 2 -56.91 40.15 -14.53
CA ARG A 2 -55.92 39.21 -13.95
C ARG A 2 -54.58 39.51 -14.61
N MET A 3 -53.59 39.96 -13.84
CA MET A 3 -52.21 40.12 -14.32
C MET A 3 -51.49 38.78 -14.20
N HIS A 4 -50.85 38.34 -15.28
CA HIS A 4 -49.88 37.24 -15.26
C HIS A 4 -48.48 37.80 -15.00
N PRO A 5 -47.67 37.18 -14.13
CA PRO A 5 -46.26 37.54 -13.99
C PRO A 5 -45.43 36.85 -15.08
N THR A 6 -44.70 37.64 -15.84
CA THR A 6 -43.68 37.21 -16.79
C THR A 6 -42.48 36.67 -16.01
N ALA A 7 -42.22 35.37 -16.10
CA ALA A 7 -41.03 34.75 -15.52
C ALA A 7 -39.83 34.99 -16.45
N LEU A 8 -38.83 35.72 -15.95
CA LEU A 8 -37.55 35.95 -16.60
C LEU A 8 -36.62 34.76 -16.30
N ALA A 9 -36.31 33.96 -17.32
CA ALA A 9 -35.34 32.86 -17.19
C ALA A 9 -33.92 33.41 -17.41
N VAL A 10 -33.12 33.44 -16.33
CA VAL A 10 -31.69 33.75 -16.41
C VAL A 10 -30.94 32.45 -16.72
N LEU A 11 -30.40 32.33 -17.93
CA LEU A 11 -29.44 31.28 -18.28
C LEU A 11 -28.09 31.61 -17.60
N LEU A 12 -27.73 30.86 -16.56
CA LEU A 12 -26.39 30.87 -16.00
C LEU A 12 -25.52 29.92 -16.83
N ALA A 13 -24.58 30.47 -17.61
CA ALA A 13 -23.53 29.70 -18.25
C ALA A 13 -22.57 29.16 -17.18
N VAL A 14 -22.53 27.84 -17.01
CA VAL A 14 -21.55 27.17 -16.14
C VAL A 14 -20.22 27.10 -16.90
N PRO A 15 -19.12 27.67 -16.39
CA PRO A 15 -17.82 27.51 -17.02
C PRO A 15 -17.40 26.04 -16.89
N SER A 16 -17.39 25.33 -18.01
CA SER A 16 -16.89 23.96 -18.14
C SER A 16 -15.36 23.97 -18.15
N GLY A 17 -14.77 24.37 -17.03
CA GLY A 17 -13.34 24.23 -16.74
C GLY A 17 -13.14 23.08 -15.75
N ALA A 18 -13.56 21.87 -16.11
CA ALA A 18 -13.19 20.68 -15.34
C ALA A 18 -11.69 20.46 -15.54
N ALA A 19 -10.88 21.02 -14.64
CA ALA A 19 -9.50 20.60 -14.48
C ALA A 19 -9.50 19.07 -14.36
N SER A 20 -8.77 18.38 -15.24
CA SER A 20 -8.57 16.94 -15.11
C SER A 20 -8.14 16.66 -13.66
N PRO A 21 -8.75 15.68 -12.98
CA PRO A 21 -8.33 15.34 -11.63
C PRO A 21 -6.82 15.07 -11.65
N PRO A 22 -6.07 15.52 -10.63
CA PRO A 22 -4.65 15.23 -10.55
C PRO A 22 -4.44 13.73 -10.75
N ALA A 23 -3.44 13.37 -11.56
CA ALA A 23 -3.14 11.97 -11.82
C ALA A 23 -3.02 11.24 -10.48
N ALA A 24 -3.82 10.18 -10.28
CA ALA A 24 -3.87 9.48 -9.01
C ALA A 24 -2.47 8.97 -8.63
N THR A 25 -2.00 9.33 -7.43
CA THR A 25 -0.73 8.85 -6.91
C THR A 25 -0.81 7.33 -6.80
N THR A 26 0.07 6.61 -7.49
CA THR A 26 0.02 5.15 -7.57
C THR A 26 1.25 4.53 -6.91
N VAL A 27 1.06 3.43 -6.20
CA VAL A 27 2.13 2.52 -5.75
C VAL A 27 1.90 1.12 -6.30
N GLU A 28 2.95 0.45 -6.77
CA GLU A 28 2.89 -0.93 -7.26
C GLU A 28 3.36 -1.87 -6.14
N LEU A 29 2.53 -2.86 -5.78
CA LEU A 29 2.85 -3.88 -4.80
C LEU A 29 2.99 -5.25 -5.47
N VAL A 30 4.11 -5.91 -5.22
CA VAL A 30 4.36 -7.29 -5.67
C VAL A 30 4.24 -8.22 -4.48
N TRP A 31 3.21 -9.05 -4.48
CA TRP A 31 2.88 -9.93 -3.37
C TRP A 31 3.49 -11.31 -3.52
N PHE A 32 4.27 -11.75 -2.54
CA PHE A 32 4.86 -13.09 -2.49
C PHE A 32 4.35 -13.86 -1.26
N ASP A 33 3.71 -14.99 -1.49
CA ASP A 33 3.32 -15.95 -0.45
C ASP A 33 3.90 -17.34 -0.78
N PRO A 34 5.21 -17.56 -0.52
CA PRO A 34 5.91 -18.77 -0.93
C PRO A 34 5.42 -20.05 -0.22
N ARG A 35 4.65 -19.89 0.86
CA ARG A 35 4.09 -21.01 1.65
C ARG A 35 2.60 -21.22 1.42
N ASP A 36 2.00 -20.45 0.52
CA ASP A 36 0.58 -20.57 0.20
C ASP A 36 -0.30 -20.43 1.46
N THR A 37 0.07 -19.47 2.33
CA THR A 37 -0.51 -19.28 3.66
C THR A 37 -1.87 -18.60 3.61
N LEU A 38 -2.04 -17.66 2.68
CA LEU A 38 -3.21 -16.79 2.53
C LEU A 38 -3.63 -16.66 1.05
N SER A 39 -3.28 -17.59 0.18
CA SER A 39 -3.55 -17.52 -1.26
C SER A 39 -5.04 -17.42 -1.61
N ASP A 40 -5.88 -18.20 -0.92
CA ASP A 40 -7.34 -18.17 -1.01
C ASP A 40 -7.96 -16.88 -0.45
N ARG A 41 -7.17 -16.12 0.32
CA ARG A 41 -7.57 -14.89 1.03
C ARG A 41 -6.84 -13.64 0.55
N PHE A 42 -6.11 -13.75 -0.56
CA PHE A 42 -5.44 -12.60 -1.16
C PHE A 42 -6.42 -11.49 -1.54
N GLY A 43 -7.65 -11.83 -1.92
CA GLY A 43 -8.71 -10.84 -2.19
C GLY A 43 -9.00 -9.97 -0.97
N ASP A 44 -9.28 -10.61 0.17
CA ASP A 44 -9.56 -9.95 1.45
C ASP A 44 -8.40 -9.05 1.89
N LEU A 45 -7.15 -9.53 1.73
CA LEU A 45 -5.96 -8.75 2.02
C LEU A 45 -5.83 -7.53 1.12
N ARG A 46 -6.02 -7.72 -0.19
CA ARG A 46 -5.93 -6.65 -1.18
C ARG A 46 -6.93 -5.56 -0.89
N GLU A 47 -8.18 -5.92 -0.62
CA GLU A 47 -9.25 -4.97 -0.33
C GLU A 47 -8.96 -4.13 0.92
N GLU A 48 -8.41 -4.74 1.98
CA GLU A 48 -8.03 -4.02 3.19
C GLU A 48 -6.89 -3.03 2.94
N VAL A 49 -5.82 -3.45 2.24
CA VAL A 49 -4.70 -2.57 1.88
C VAL A 49 -5.17 -1.43 0.96
N ASP A 50 -5.98 -1.74 -0.06
CA ASP A 50 -6.57 -0.76 -0.97
C ASP A 50 -7.40 0.26 -0.20
N SER A 51 -8.22 -0.18 0.77
CA SER A 51 -9.03 0.70 1.60
C SER A 51 -8.18 1.65 2.43
N ILE A 52 -7.08 1.17 3.02
CA ILE A 52 -6.16 1.99 3.82
C ILE A 52 -5.53 3.09 2.97
N PHE A 53 -4.93 2.73 1.83
CA PHE A 53 -4.23 3.69 0.96
C PHE A 53 -5.17 4.62 0.19
N ARG A 54 -6.37 4.15 -0.17
CA ARG A 54 -7.41 5.01 -0.75
C ARG A 54 -7.84 6.12 0.23
N GLY A 55 -7.79 5.85 1.53
CA GLY A 55 -8.04 6.85 2.57
C GLY A 55 -7.12 8.07 2.49
N ILE A 56 -5.97 7.96 1.84
CA ILE A 56 -5.02 9.06 1.61
C ILE A 56 -4.86 9.41 0.12
N GLY A 57 -5.77 8.95 -0.74
CA GLY A 57 -5.77 9.25 -2.18
C GLY A 57 -4.73 8.48 -3.01
N VAL A 58 -4.24 7.34 -2.51
CA VAL A 58 -3.27 6.48 -3.22
C VAL A 58 -3.98 5.28 -3.84
N GLU A 59 -3.74 5.07 -5.14
CA GLU A 59 -4.11 3.85 -5.85
C GLU A 59 -3.02 2.79 -5.67
N VAL A 60 -3.43 1.57 -5.34
CA VAL A 60 -2.51 0.43 -5.22
C VAL A 60 -2.70 -0.50 -6.40
N LYS A 61 -1.62 -0.76 -7.14
CA LYS A 61 -1.59 -1.74 -8.23
C LYS A 61 -0.93 -3.00 -7.75
N TRP A 62 -1.48 -4.14 -8.14
CA TRP A 62 -1.11 -5.43 -7.59
C TRP A 62 -0.56 -6.36 -8.66
N THR A 63 0.56 -6.99 -8.32
CA THR A 63 1.10 -8.14 -9.04
C THR A 63 1.27 -9.28 -8.05
N ARG A 64 0.78 -10.47 -8.39
CA ARG A 64 1.15 -11.68 -7.64
C ARG A 64 2.53 -12.14 -8.12
N GLY A 65 3.48 -12.15 -7.21
CA GLY A 65 4.81 -12.67 -7.42
C GLY A 65 4.86 -14.20 -7.23
N GLY A 66 5.74 -14.83 -7.99
CA GLY A 66 6.06 -16.25 -7.92
C GLY A 66 7.51 -16.52 -8.32
N PRO A 67 7.91 -17.80 -8.45
CA PRO A 67 9.25 -18.17 -8.91
C PRO A 67 9.61 -17.44 -10.22
N GLY A 68 10.76 -16.77 -10.25
CA GLY A 68 11.23 -16.02 -11.41
C GLY A 68 10.57 -14.66 -11.64
N THR A 69 9.64 -14.22 -10.78
CA THR A 69 9.12 -12.85 -10.85
C THR A 69 10.24 -11.87 -10.53
N VAL A 70 10.49 -10.96 -11.46
CA VAL A 70 11.44 -9.86 -11.28
C VAL A 70 10.68 -8.60 -10.94
N TYR A 71 11.18 -7.88 -9.93
CA TYR A 71 10.65 -6.60 -9.45
C TYR A 71 11.84 -5.63 -9.25
N GLY A 72 11.56 -4.35 -9.10
CA GLY A 72 12.49 -3.24 -9.06
C GLY A 72 13.00 -2.79 -10.43
N LEU A 73 12.37 -3.25 -11.52
CA LEU A 73 12.77 -2.90 -12.89
C LEU A 73 11.94 -1.76 -13.49
N GLY A 74 10.71 -1.59 -13.01
CA GLY A 74 9.86 -0.47 -13.43
C GLY A 74 10.42 0.82 -12.88
N GLY A 75 10.48 1.88 -13.68
CA GLY A 75 10.85 3.22 -13.19
C GLY A 75 9.83 3.82 -12.21
N ARG A 76 8.90 3.03 -11.66
CA ARG A 76 7.80 3.43 -10.78
C ARG A 76 8.09 3.00 -9.34
N PRO A 77 7.43 3.61 -8.34
CA PRO A 77 7.52 3.15 -6.97
C PRO A 77 6.90 1.75 -6.83
N GLU A 78 7.76 0.75 -6.68
CA GLU A 78 7.37 -0.65 -6.48
C GLU A 78 7.89 -1.16 -5.12
N VAL A 79 7.04 -1.87 -4.38
CA VAL A 79 7.38 -2.52 -3.11
C VAL A 79 7.03 -4.01 -3.19
N ALA A 80 8.01 -4.89 -2.96
CA ALA A 80 7.74 -6.30 -2.79
C ALA A 80 7.30 -6.57 -1.35
N VAL A 81 6.12 -7.16 -1.18
CA VAL A 81 5.60 -7.61 0.12
C VAL A 81 5.73 -9.13 0.17
N ILE A 82 6.55 -9.63 1.08
CA ILE A 82 6.90 -11.06 1.16
C ILE A 82 6.42 -11.63 2.50
N LEU A 83 5.55 -12.64 2.43
CA LEU A 83 5.17 -13.40 3.61
C LEU A 83 6.23 -14.42 3.97
N LEU A 84 6.67 -14.35 5.21
CA LEU A 84 7.56 -15.31 5.83
C LEU A 84 6.80 -16.03 6.94
N ALA A 85 6.92 -17.36 6.98
CA ALA A 85 6.24 -18.16 8.00
C ALA A 85 6.70 -17.77 9.41
N GLU A 86 8.00 -17.52 9.58
CA GLU A 86 8.65 -17.25 10.86
C GLU A 86 9.70 -16.14 10.70
N ASP A 87 9.89 -15.35 11.76
CA ASP A 87 11.08 -14.51 11.89
C ASP A 87 12.27 -15.39 12.30
N ARG A 88 13.29 -15.45 11.44
CA ARG A 88 14.56 -16.13 11.73
C ARG A 88 15.68 -15.15 12.11
N SER A 89 15.37 -13.86 12.11
CA SER A 89 16.27 -12.86 12.65
C SER A 89 16.36 -13.06 14.16
N LYS A 90 17.54 -12.82 14.76
CA LYS A 90 17.74 -12.88 16.22
C LYS A 90 17.09 -11.69 16.96
N GLY A 91 16.03 -11.11 16.38
CA GLY A 91 15.33 -9.94 16.90
C GLY A 91 14.38 -10.31 18.05
N PRO A 92 13.76 -9.31 18.69
CA PRO A 92 12.67 -9.52 19.62
C PRO A 92 11.56 -10.36 18.99
N GLU A 93 11.04 -11.37 19.71
CA GLU A 93 10.01 -12.32 19.25
C GLU A 93 8.64 -11.67 18.90
N SER A 94 8.54 -10.33 18.95
CA SER A 94 7.32 -9.55 18.76
C SER A 94 7.27 -8.73 17.46
N ILE A 95 8.33 -8.74 16.64
CA ILE A 95 8.36 -7.99 15.38
C ILE A 95 7.45 -8.66 14.35
N MET A 96 6.45 -7.95 13.84
CA MET A 96 5.50 -8.51 12.85
C MET A 96 5.93 -8.27 11.40
N GLY A 97 6.81 -7.31 11.15
CA GLY A 97 7.32 -7.02 9.82
C GLY A 97 8.67 -6.32 9.83
N LEU A 98 9.32 -6.27 8.67
CA LEU A 98 10.63 -5.67 8.51
C LEU A 98 10.77 -5.08 7.10
N VAL A 99 11.33 -3.88 7.02
CA VAL A 99 11.75 -3.27 5.76
C VAL A 99 13.27 -3.35 5.61
N LEU A 100 13.74 -3.93 4.51
CA LEU A 100 15.15 -3.92 4.17
C LEU A 100 15.55 -2.59 3.55
N LYS A 101 16.37 -1.81 4.26
CA LYS A 101 17.00 -0.60 3.72
C LYS A 101 18.13 -1.01 2.76
N SER A 102 17.86 -0.97 1.45
CA SER A 102 18.85 -1.24 0.40
C SER A 102 19.21 0.05 -0.33
N PRO A 103 20.49 0.25 -0.74
CA PRO A 103 20.90 1.39 -1.56
C PRO A 103 20.38 1.33 -3.01
N LYS A 104 19.79 0.19 -3.43
CA LYS A 104 19.12 0.03 -4.72
C LYS A 104 17.63 0.42 -4.61
N PRO A 105 16.96 0.81 -5.71
CA PRO A 105 15.55 1.23 -5.68
C PRO A 105 14.56 0.14 -5.25
N THR A 106 15.04 -1.08 -4.96
CA THR A 106 14.24 -2.21 -4.53
C THR A 106 13.82 -2.06 -3.08
N ARG A 107 12.52 -1.86 -2.88
CA ARG A 107 11.87 -1.78 -1.57
C ARG A 107 11.23 -3.12 -1.25
N VAL A 108 11.57 -3.68 -0.10
CA VAL A 108 11.05 -4.97 0.33
C VAL A 108 10.51 -4.86 1.75
N ALA A 109 9.25 -5.23 1.91
CA ALA A 109 8.56 -5.40 3.18
C ALA A 109 8.37 -6.89 3.44
N TRP A 110 8.89 -7.37 4.56
CA TRP A 110 8.66 -8.73 5.06
C TRP A 110 7.57 -8.69 6.12
N VAL A 111 6.69 -9.69 6.10
CA VAL A 111 5.67 -9.87 7.13
C VAL A 111 5.79 -11.28 7.70
N PHE A 112 5.97 -11.36 9.03
CA PHE A 112 6.18 -12.60 9.76
C PHE A 112 4.85 -13.16 10.26
N VAL A 113 4.28 -14.11 9.53
CA VAL A 113 2.91 -14.59 9.77
C VAL A 113 2.76 -15.24 11.15
N SER A 114 3.77 -15.96 11.65
CA SER A 114 3.78 -16.51 13.02
C SER A 114 3.50 -15.45 14.08
N ASN A 115 4.13 -14.28 13.93
CA ASN A 115 4.10 -13.22 14.93
C ASN A 115 2.76 -12.45 14.84
N VAL A 116 2.22 -12.28 13.63
CA VAL A 116 0.86 -11.77 13.45
C VAL A 116 -0.16 -12.71 14.10
N ARG A 117 -0.02 -14.03 13.92
CA ARG A 117 -0.91 -15.01 14.54
C ARG A 117 -0.81 -15.00 16.06
N ALA A 118 0.41 -14.91 16.61
CA ALA A 118 0.63 -14.76 18.04
C ALA A 118 -0.04 -13.48 18.58
N ALA A 119 0.09 -12.35 17.88
CA ALA A 119 -0.56 -11.10 18.27
C ALA A 119 -2.10 -11.19 18.24
N LEU A 120 -2.68 -12.04 17.39
CA LEU A 120 -4.11 -12.32 17.37
C LEU A 120 -4.56 -13.31 18.45
N GLY A 121 -3.63 -13.97 19.14
CA GLY A 121 -3.92 -15.07 20.07
C GLY A 121 -4.26 -16.38 19.38
N HIS A 122 -3.90 -16.55 18.11
CA HIS A 122 -4.07 -17.79 17.36
C HIS A 122 -2.95 -18.78 17.67
N ASP A 123 -3.21 -20.08 17.47
CA ASP A 123 -2.20 -21.13 17.65
C ASP A 123 -1.15 -21.09 16.53
N SER A 124 -0.01 -20.44 16.80
CA SER A 124 1.08 -20.25 15.83
C SER A 124 1.78 -21.57 15.42
N LEU A 125 1.60 -22.67 16.17
CA LEU A 125 2.20 -23.96 15.85
C LEU A 125 1.52 -24.67 14.68
N ARG A 126 0.25 -24.33 14.39
CA ARG A 126 -0.46 -24.89 13.23
C ARG A 126 0.11 -24.30 11.96
N THR A 127 0.41 -25.12 10.95
CA THR A 127 0.96 -24.63 9.68
C THR A 127 -0.01 -23.74 8.90
N ARG A 128 -1.33 -23.91 9.10
CA ARG A 128 -2.37 -23.14 8.42
C ARG A 128 -3.40 -22.60 9.41
N PRO A 129 -3.96 -21.39 9.16
CA PRO A 129 -5.09 -20.89 9.93
C PRO A 129 -6.33 -21.78 9.70
N SER A 130 -7.18 -21.90 10.71
CA SER A 130 -8.52 -22.48 10.52
C SER A 130 -9.39 -21.56 9.66
N LEU A 131 -10.51 -22.10 9.14
CA LEU A 131 -11.48 -21.32 8.36
C LEU A 131 -12.05 -20.12 9.13
N VAL A 132 -12.12 -20.21 10.46
CA VAL A 132 -12.59 -19.15 11.35
C VAL A 132 -11.50 -18.09 11.56
N GLU A 133 -10.24 -18.49 11.70
CA GLU A 133 -9.11 -17.57 11.92
C GLU A 133 -8.63 -16.87 10.63
N ALA A 134 -8.86 -17.48 9.47
CA ALA A 134 -8.30 -17.01 8.19
C ALA A 134 -8.71 -15.58 7.81
N PRO A 135 -9.98 -15.14 7.97
CA PRO A 135 -10.35 -13.75 7.68
C PRO A 135 -9.66 -12.74 8.59
N ASP A 136 -9.58 -13.04 9.90
CA ASP A 136 -8.91 -12.20 10.90
C ASP A 136 -7.41 -12.10 10.61
N LEU A 137 -6.79 -13.22 10.24
CA LEU A 137 -5.38 -13.25 9.86
C LEU A 137 -5.12 -12.45 8.58
N ALA A 138 -5.94 -12.60 7.54
CA ALA A 138 -5.78 -11.86 6.29
C ALA A 138 -5.84 -10.35 6.53
N ARG A 139 -6.80 -9.88 7.34
CA ARG A 139 -6.92 -8.47 7.74
C ARG A 139 -5.71 -7.99 8.54
N ALA A 140 -5.27 -8.76 9.52
CA ALA A 140 -4.12 -8.38 10.34
C ALA A 140 -2.83 -8.30 9.52
N VAL A 141 -2.59 -9.28 8.64
CA VAL A 141 -1.46 -9.28 7.70
C VAL A 141 -1.54 -8.09 6.75
N ALA A 142 -2.73 -7.75 6.23
CA ALA A 142 -2.93 -6.56 5.40
C ALA A 142 -2.49 -5.27 6.11
N ARG A 143 -2.85 -5.11 7.38
CA ARG A 143 -2.50 -3.92 8.18
C ARG A 143 -1.02 -3.84 8.50
N VAL A 144 -0.41 -4.97 8.84
CA VAL A 144 1.05 -5.04 9.02
C VAL A 144 1.75 -4.74 7.69
N ALA A 145 1.32 -5.33 6.57
CA ALA A 145 1.87 -5.04 5.26
C ALA A 145 1.75 -3.55 4.91
N ALA A 146 0.61 -2.90 5.18
CA ALA A 146 0.44 -1.47 4.95
C ALA A 146 1.39 -0.63 5.83
N HIS A 147 1.59 -0.99 7.10
CA HIS A 147 2.58 -0.37 7.99
C HIS A 147 4.00 -0.46 7.39
N GLU A 148 4.40 -1.66 6.98
CA GLU A 148 5.72 -1.87 6.37
C GLU A 148 5.88 -1.14 5.03
N VAL A 149 4.82 -1.07 4.21
CA VAL A 149 4.85 -0.32 2.95
C VAL A 149 5.08 1.18 3.20
N VAL A 150 4.51 1.75 4.27
CA VAL A 150 4.79 3.14 4.65
C VAL A 150 6.27 3.31 4.95
N HIS A 151 6.87 2.44 5.78
CA HIS A 151 8.31 2.46 6.06
C HIS A 151 9.18 2.20 4.82
N ALA A 152 8.69 1.39 3.87
CA ALA A 152 9.41 1.11 2.63
C ALA A 152 9.51 2.36 1.74
N ILE A 153 8.45 3.16 1.67
CA ILE A 153 8.40 4.40 0.88
C ILE A 153 9.01 5.58 1.64
N ALA A 154 8.73 5.70 2.93
CA ALA A 154 9.17 6.78 3.81
C ALA A 154 9.99 6.21 5.00
N PRO A 155 11.24 5.77 4.78
CA PRO A 155 12.04 5.02 5.75
C PRO A 155 12.52 5.82 6.97
N ASP A 156 12.29 7.14 6.95
CA ASP A 156 12.62 8.07 8.03
C ASP A 156 11.37 8.52 8.80
N GLU A 157 10.16 8.08 8.38
CA GLU A 157 8.94 8.37 9.12
C GLU A 157 8.95 7.57 10.44
N PRO A 158 8.93 8.24 11.61
CA PRO A 158 8.97 7.54 12.88
C PRO A 158 7.64 6.84 13.17
N HIS A 159 7.67 5.90 14.10
CA HIS A 159 6.43 5.39 14.67
C HIS A 159 5.63 6.53 15.33
N ALA A 160 4.32 6.47 15.13
CA ALA A 160 3.36 7.30 15.82
C ALA A 160 2.98 6.66 17.18
N ARG A 161 2.30 7.43 18.02
CA ARG A 161 1.71 6.91 19.26
C ARG A 161 0.61 5.89 18.96
N ASP A 162 -0.25 6.22 18.00
CA ASP A 162 -1.48 5.49 17.69
C ASP A 162 -1.67 5.34 16.17
N GLY A 163 -2.67 4.56 15.76
CA GLY A 163 -3.04 4.36 14.35
C GLY A 163 -2.14 3.36 13.61
N LEU A 164 -2.18 3.38 12.26
CA LEU A 164 -1.43 2.43 11.43
C LEU A 164 0.07 2.44 11.73
N MET A 165 0.65 3.61 12.03
CA MET A 165 2.08 3.77 12.30
C MET A 165 2.44 3.59 13.77
N SER A 166 1.56 3.05 14.62
CA SER A 166 1.92 2.75 16.00
C SER A 166 3.06 1.72 16.06
N GLN A 167 3.99 1.91 16.98
CA GLN A 167 5.11 0.98 17.21
C GLN A 167 4.64 -0.43 17.59
N ALA A 168 3.45 -0.55 18.20
CA ALA A 168 2.89 -1.83 18.61
C ALA A 168 1.45 -1.96 18.09
N LEU A 169 1.25 -2.76 17.06
CA LEU A 169 -0.08 -3.06 16.52
C LEU A 169 -0.76 -4.11 17.39
N SER A 170 -1.56 -3.65 18.35
CA SER A 170 -2.32 -4.53 19.24
C SER A 170 -3.37 -5.36 18.49
N ARG A 171 -3.82 -6.47 19.08
CA ARG A 171 -4.96 -7.26 18.58
C ARG A 171 -6.19 -6.40 18.31
N HIS A 172 -6.49 -5.46 19.21
CA HIS A 172 -7.62 -4.55 19.07
C HIS A 172 -7.49 -3.69 17.81
N PHE A 173 -6.29 -3.18 17.55
CA PHE A 173 -6.01 -2.44 16.32
C PHE A 173 -6.09 -3.36 15.08
N LEU A 174 -5.46 -4.53 15.10
CA LEU A 174 -5.41 -5.46 13.96
C LEU A 174 -6.80 -5.94 13.52
N LEU A 175 -7.73 -6.10 14.47
CA LEU A 175 -9.11 -6.55 14.20
C LEU A 175 -10.13 -5.40 14.13
N GLY A 176 -9.73 -4.17 14.48
CA GLY A 176 -10.61 -3.01 14.54
C GLY A 176 -11.31 -2.70 13.21
N ALA A 177 -12.32 -1.82 13.25
CA ALA A 177 -13.09 -1.49 12.05
C ALA A 177 -12.29 -0.70 11.00
N ARG A 178 -11.27 0.04 11.42
CA ARG A 178 -10.46 0.92 10.55
C ARG A 178 -9.00 0.92 10.97
N ALA A 179 -8.12 1.20 10.01
CA ALA A 179 -6.69 1.38 10.21
C ALA A 179 -6.20 2.66 9.48
N PRO A 180 -6.60 3.86 9.94
CA PRO A 180 -6.26 5.09 9.25
C PRO A 180 -4.76 5.39 9.32
N ILE A 181 -4.25 6.00 8.24
CA ILE A 181 -2.94 6.67 8.22
C ILE A 181 -3.14 8.08 8.76
N ASP A 182 -2.32 8.48 9.72
CA ASP A 182 -2.34 9.84 10.27
C ASP A 182 -2.05 10.88 9.16
N PRO A 183 -2.73 12.05 9.13
CA PRO A 183 -2.53 13.05 8.07
C PRO A 183 -1.09 13.54 7.89
N ARG A 184 -0.30 13.63 8.96
CA ARG A 184 1.13 14.01 8.86
C ARG A 184 1.91 12.91 8.15
N CYS A 185 1.74 11.67 8.60
CA CYS A 185 2.36 10.51 7.97
C CYS A 185 1.94 10.39 6.49
N ALA A 186 0.66 10.59 6.19
CA ALA A 186 0.13 10.60 4.83
C ALA A 186 0.83 11.64 3.96
N SER A 187 1.03 12.86 4.46
CA SER A 187 1.74 13.91 3.73
C SER A 187 3.20 13.54 3.43
N VAL A 188 3.91 12.95 4.40
CA VAL A 188 5.30 12.52 4.21
C VAL A 188 5.36 11.37 3.20
N PHE A 189 4.48 10.38 3.34
CA PHE A 189 4.36 9.25 2.43
C PHE A 189 4.11 9.71 0.99
N LEU A 190 3.14 10.61 0.79
CA LEU A 190 2.82 11.16 -0.54
C LEU A 190 3.99 11.95 -1.14
N GLY A 191 4.69 12.75 -0.33
CA GLY A 191 5.89 13.48 -0.78
C GLY A 191 6.98 12.53 -1.27
N ARG A 192 7.30 11.51 -0.48
CA ARG A 192 8.28 10.48 -0.87
C ARG A 192 7.82 9.69 -2.10
N LEU A 193 6.55 9.32 -2.17
CA LEU A 193 6.02 8.58 -3.31
C LEU A 193 6.13 9.39 -4.62
N ALA A 194 5.94 10.71 -4.56
CA ALA A 194 6.14 11.61 -5.69
C ALA A 194 7.62 11.72 -6.10
N GLU A 195 8.56 11.81 -5.16
CA GLU A 195 10.01 11.82 -5.43
C GLU A 195 10.49 10.53 -6.13
N LEU A 196 9.84 9.41 -5.84
CA LEU A 196 10.15 8.11 -6.43
C LEU A 196 9.50 7.88 -7.79
N SER A 197 8.51 8.69 -8.14
CA SER A 197 7.86 8.62 -9.43
C SER A 197 8.78 9.28 -10.47
N PRO A 198 9.01 8.64 -11.63
CA PRO A 198 9.93 9.19 -12.61
C PRO A 198 9.31 10.49 -13.16
N THR A 199 10.08 11.58 -13.16
CA THR A 199 9.64 12.83 -13.75
C THR A 199 9.30 12.57 -15.22
N ARG A 200 8.08 12.94 -15.61
CA ARG A 200 7.48 12.66 -16.94
C ARG A 200 8.38 13.06 -18.12
N ASP A 201 9.28 14.03 -17.90
CA ASP A 201 10.18 14.58 -18.90
C ASP A 201 11.29 13.64 -19.38
N ALA A 202 11.75 12.69 -18.55
CA ALA A 202 12.83 11.77 -18.94
C ALA A 202 12.38 10.72 -19.98
N SER A 203 11.08 10.40 -20.04
CA SER A 203 10.53 9.40 -20.98
C SER A 203 10.37 9.94 -22.41
N LEU A 204 10.37 11.26 -22.61
CA LEU A 204 10.28 11.86 -23.95
C LEU A 204 11.67 12.11 -24.57
N ALA A 205 12.71 12.31 -23.75
CA ALA A 205 14.06 12.59 -24.22
C ALA A 205 14.77 11.38 -24.87
N LEU A 206 14.31 10.15 -24.64
CA LEU A 206 14.92 8.93 -25.20
C LEU A 206 14.34 8.49 -26.55
N ARG A 207 13.43 9.26 -27.16
CA ARG A 207 12.80 8.90 -28.45
C ARG A 207 13.41 9.58 -29.69
N THR A 208 14.45 10.38 -29.56
CA THR A 208 15.10 11.03 -30.72
C THR A 208 16.61 10.92 -30.66
N VAL A 209 17.13 9.73 -30.96
CA VAL A 209 18.47 9.62 -31.55
C VAL A 209 18.27 9.23 -33.01
N PRO A 210 18.40 10.15 -33.98
CA PRO A 210 18.37 9.78 -35.39
C PRO A 210 19.59 8.91 -35.68
N PHE A 211 19.33 7.70 -36.18
CA PHE A 211 20.32 6.81 -36.74
C PHE A 211 20.99 7.52 -37.94
N ARG A 212 22.22 7.99 -37.78
CA ARG A 212 23.09 8.38 -38.89
C ARG A 212 24.09 7.25 -39.11
N GLY A 213 23.84 6.44 -40.13
CA GLY A 213 24.83 5.51 -40.66
C GLY A 213 25.84 6.24 -41.56
N PRO A 214 27.08 5.75 -41.67
CA PRO A 214 27.86 5.88 -42.90
C PRO A 214 27.34 4.94 -44.00
#